data_AF-A0A1E1XGE3-F1
#
_entry.id   AF-A0A1E1XGE3-F1
#
_cell.length_a   1.000
_cell.length_b   1.000
_cell.length_c   1.000
_cell.angle_alpha   90.00
_cell.angle_beta   90.00
_cell.angle_gamma   90.00
#
_symmetry.space_group_name_H-M   'P 1'
#
loop_
_entity.id
_entity.type
_entity.pdbx_description
1 polymer ?
#
loop_
_entity_poly.entity_id
_entity_poly.type
_entity_poly.pdbx_seq_one_letter_code
_entity_poly.pdbx_strand_id
1 'polypeptide(L)'
;CRRVFICFLVGGIVAAVLVGFLNQAPEPLKVNSTGYWGPASVKNVRAAPEDDPTISRFTVHAPEEALADLRRRLAATRFVEPLRDSRFEYGFNAHELRRVVDYWKDRFDWRAQEKRLNAYEHYHTTIEGIRVHFMYARPEPKTKVYTLLLIHGWPGSVVEFLKIAGQLAQPKEGVAFEVVCPSIPGYGFSEAPHRQGFNGLEAARVFVKLMDRLGRKKFYVQGGDWGALIAKLMATYYPHRVLGAHMNMMDVEMSPLVGLKLLVGSFFPSLVLAEGEKLEAAHVLPLWPKLGQLLRESGYMHLQGTKPDTIGLALLNSPAGLAAYLLEKFSTWTRGANIHREDGGLSEKYTYDELLTNVMLYWLTDSIGSSMRFYKENFDGGMGRPTRVPVTVPTGFSVFPEELMAFPKSFVGHTYHDVVFIEQHPRGGHFAAFEEPELLERDVRRFVAAVEARNASASGPLPPFRSVDVGQKLYRAAAAFGPSHPAGGQRFEPRIEPQVPSHASIRKEEAKPAAKPVEPKPSPPPAQKEEAKPAAKPSAKPVEPKPSPPPIRNEEAEPPAKPAAKPAARQATKPVKPKVSTSRKEEKPAVEPKAAQPKQGSAGPQSAPPRKA
;
A
#
# COMPACT_ATOMS: atom_id res chain seq x y z
N CYS A 1 40.74 -20.21 -31.77
CA CYS A 1 40.74 -20.09 -30.29
C CYS A 1 41.02 -18.66 -29.78
N ARG A 2 42.17 -18.03 -30.10
CA ARG A 2 42.54 -16.71 -29.54
C ARG A 2 41.55 -15.57 -29.85
N ARG A 3 41.02 -15.50 -31.08
CA ARG A 3 40.01 -14.49 -31.48
C ARG A 3 38.67 -14.68 -30.74
N VAL A 4 38.23 -15.92 -30.55
CA VAL A 4 37.02 -16.24 -29.79
C VAL A 4 37.18 -15.86 -28.32
N PHE A 5 38.33 -16.17 -27.71
CA PHE A 5 38.66 -15.78 -26.34
C PHE A 5 38.68 -14.25 -26.15
N ILE A 6 39.26 -13.51 -27.09
CA ILE A 6 39.27 -12.04 -27.06
C ILE A 6 37.83 -11.48 -27.19
N CYS A 7 36.99 -12.04 -28.06
CA CYS A 7 35.59 -11.62 -28.17
C CYS A 7 34.81 -11.88 -26.87
N PHE A 8 35.02 -13.01 -26.20
CA PHE A 8 34.40 -13.29 -24.89
C PHE A 8 34.90 -12.36 -23.79
N LEU A 9 36.20 -12.07 -23.76
CA LEU A 9 36.80 -11.16 -22.79
C LEU A 9 36.27 -9.72 -22.98
N VAL A 10 36.27 -9.22 -24.21
CA VAL A 10 35.75 -7.89 -24.55
C VAL A 10 34.25 -7.80 -24.30
N GLY A 11 33.48 -8.83 -24.70
CA GLY A 11 32.05 -8.92 -24.40
C GLY A 11 31.78 -8.94 -22.89
N GLY A 12 32.59 -9.64 -22.11
CA GLY A 12 32.51 -9.68 -20.65
C GLY A 12 32.83 -8.32 -20.00
N ILE A 13 33.84 -7.61 -20.48
CA ILE A 13 34.19 -6.26 -20.00
C ILE A 13 33.10 -5.25 -20.36
N VAL A 14 32.59 -5.27 -21.60
CA VAL A 14 31.49 -4.39 -22.02
C VAL A 14 30.22 -4.68 -21.21
N ALA A 15 29.90 -5.95 -20.97
CA ALA A 15 28.79 -6.33 -20.11
C ALA A 15 29.01 -5.86 -18.66
N ALA A 16 30.22 -6.01 -18.11
CA ALA A 16 30.53 -5.54 -16.76
C ALA A 16 30.45 -4.01 -16.62
N VAL A 17 30.93 -3.26 -17.61
CA VAL A 17 30.82 -1.80 -17.66
C VAL A 17 29.37 -1.37 -17.81
N LEU A 18 28.60 -2.04 -18.68
CA LEU A 18 27.17 -1.76 -18.87
C LEU A 18 26.39 -2.06 -17.58
N VAL A 19 26.66 -3.18 -16.92
CA VAL A 19 26.07 -3.52 -15.61
C VAL A 19 26.47 -2.49 -14.55
N GLY A 20 27.74 -2.07 -14.51
CA GLY A 20 28.22 -1.03 -13.61
C GLY A 20 27.51 0.32 -13.82
N PHE A 21 27.29 0.71 -15.07
CA PHE A 21 26.56 1.92 -15.44
C PHE A 21 25.06 1.82 -15.10
N LEU A 22 24.42 0.69 -15.39
CA LEU A 22 23.00 0.45 -15.09
C LEU A 22 22.72 0.25 -13.60
N ASN A 23 23.74 -0.02 -12.78
CA ASN A 23 23.65 -0.18 -11.33
C ASN A 23 24.04 1.07 -10.53
N GLN A 24 24.32 2.21 -11.17
CA GLN A 24 24.59 3.44 -10.42
C GLN A 24 23.31 3.90 -9.70
N ALA A 25 23.34 3.86 -8.38
CA ALA A 25 22.28 4.45 -7.57
C ALA A 25 22.23 5.97 -7.82
N PRO A 26 21.06 6.56 -8.09
CA PRO A 26 20.95 8.00 -8.18
C PRO A 26 21.24 8.63 -6.83
N GLU A 27 21.79 9.84 -6.87
CA GLU A 27 21.94 10.66 -5.67
C GLU A 27 20.59 10.87 -4.97
N PRO A 28 20.55 10.86 -3.62
CA PRO A 28 19.33 11.17 -2.89
C PRO A 28 18.73 12.49 -3.32
N LEU A 29 17.41 12.51 -3.55
CA LEU A 29 16.70 13.74 -3.80
C LEU A 29 16.87 14.67 -2.58
N LYS A 30 17.06 15.96 -2.84
CA LYS A 30 16.95 16.98 -1.79
C LYS A 30 15.49 17.09 -1.38
N VAL A 31 15.15 16.45 -0.27
CA VAL A 31 13.80 16.54 0.32
C VAL A 31 13.66 17.91 0.96
N ASN A 32 12.60 18.63 0.61
CA ASN A 32 12.28 19.89 1.27
C ASN A 32 12.03 19.63 2.76
N SER A 33 12.69 20.38 3.65
CA SER A 33 12.52 20.23 5.10
C SER A 33 11.13 20.64 5.58
N THR A 34 10.41 21.43 4.79
CA THR A 34 9.05 21.91 5.09
C THR A 34 8.18 21.97 3.84
N GLY A 35 6.90 21.66 4.00
CA GLY A 35 5.83 21.97 3.05
C GLY A 35 4.66 22.64 3.74
N TYR A 36 3.70 23.08 2.94
CA TYR A 36 2.39 23.52 3.41
C TYR A 36 1.33 22.89 2.52
N TRP A 37 0.42 22.16 3.14
CA TRP A 37 -0.62 21.36 2.52
C TRP A 37 -2.02 21.82 2.94
N GLY A 38 -2.11 22.81 3.81
CA GLY A 38 -3.35 23.39 4.30
C GLY A 38 -4.06 24.31 3.30
N PRO A 39 -5.20 24.90 3.69
CA PRO A 39 -6.02 25.73 2.82
C PRO A 39 -5.29 26.96 2.26
N ALA A 40 -5.63 27.34 1.02
CA ALA A 40 -5.07 28.49 0.31
C ALA A 40 -5.54 29.85 0.84
N SER A 41 -6.58 29.89 1.69
CA SER A 41 -7.16 31.13 2.25
C SER A 41 -6.22 31.87 3.22
N VAL A 42 -5.07 31.30 3.56
CA VAL A 42 -4.01 31.96 4.33
C VAL A 42 -3.27 32.95 3.40
N LYS A 43 -3.73 34.21 3.40
CA LYS A 43 -3.42 35.27 2.41
C LYS A 43 -1.95 35.72 2.27
N ASN A 44 -1.00 35.20 3.06
CA ASN A 44 0.41 35.65 3.04
C ASN A 44 1.37 34.55 2.57
N VAL A 45 1.36 34.28 1.27
CA VAL A 45 2.08 33.18 0.59
C VAL A 45 3.62 33.35 0.51
N ARG A 46 4.23 34.20 1.34
CA ARG A 46 5.71 34.31 1.41
C ARG A 46 6.32 33.33 2.42
N ALA A 47 5.57 32.89 3.42
CA ALA A 47 5.95 31.84 4.37
C ALA A 47 4.71 31.06 4.79
N ALA A 48 4.84 29.74 4.93
CA ALA A 48 3.76 28.92 5.51
C ALA A 48 3.45 29.41 6.93
N PRO A 49 2.17 29.49 7.34
CA PRO A 49 1.84 29.76 8.73
C PRO A 49 2.46 28.67 9.62
N GLU A 50 2.91 29.04 10.82
CA GLU A 50 3.38 28.07 11.80
C GLU A 50 2.22 27.16 12.23
N ASP A 51 2.50 25.87 12.37
CA ASP A 51 1.52 24.94 12.90
C ASP A 51 1.29 25.20 14.38
N ASP A 52 0.04 25.14 14.83
CA ASP A 52 -0.27 24.96 16.24
C ASP A 52 0.33 23.61 16.71
N PRO A 53 1.25 23.61 17.70
CA PRO A 53 1.88 22.38 18.18
C PRO A 53 0.95 21.55 19.07
N THR A 54 -0.27 22.00 19.36
CA THR A 54 -1.21 21.29 20.23
C THR A 54 -1.52 19.90 19.70
N ILE A 55 -1.47 18.91 20.60
CA ILE A 55 -1.96 17.55 20.35
C ILE A 55 -3.31 17.43 21.05
N SER A 56 -4.38 17.43 20.25
CA SER A 56 -5.76 17.43 20.75
C SER A 56 -6.32 16.02 20.77
N ARG A 57 -6.98 15.63 21.87
CA ARG A 57 -7.70 14.35 21.94
C ARG A 57 -8.84 14.36 20.90
N PHE A 58 -8.96 13.26 20.19
CA PHE A 58 -10.04 12.99 19.24
C PHE A 58 -10.88 11.82 19.77
N THR A 59 -12.18 11.83 19.44
CA THR A 59 -13.09 10.73 19.75
C THR A 59 -13.87 10.45 18.49
N VAL A 60 -13.83 9.21 18.03
CA VAL A 60 -14.58 8.77 16.86
C VAL A 60 -16.07 8.92 17.18
N HIS A 61 -16.78 9.70 16.38
CA HIS A 61 -18.20 9.87 16.52
C HIS A 61 -18.85 10.06 15.14
N ALA A 62 -19.83 9.22 14.82
CA ALA A 62 -20.72 9.44 13.69
C ALA A 62 -22.03 10.08 14.19
N PRO A 63 -22.45 11.22 13.65
CA PRO A 63 -23.76 11.78 13.96
C PRO A 63 -24.90 10.85 13.53
N GLU A 64 -26.02 10.83 14.27
CA GLU A 64 -27.17 9.97 13.94
C GLU A 64 -27.76 10.28 12.55
N GLU A 65 -27.70 11.54 12.11
CA GLU A 65 -28.13 11.95 10.77
C GLU A 65 -27.31 11.28 9.66
N ALA A 66 -26.01 11.08 9.86
CA ALA A 66 -25.14 10.41 8.89
C ALA A 66 -25.48 8.91 8.81
N LEU A 67 -25.79 8.28 9.95
CA LEU A 67 -26.22 6.88 10.01
C LEU A 67 -27.62 6.70 9.39
N ALA A 68 -28.52 7.65 9.62
CA ALA A 68 -29.85 7.65 9.01
C ALA A 68 -29.77 7.83 7.48
N ASP A 69 -28.93 8.74 6.99
CA ASP A 69 -28.67 8.90 5.54
C ASP A 69 -28.13 7.63 4.92
N LEU A 70 -27.13 7.01 5.55
CA LEU A 70 -26.56 5.72 5.11
C LEU A 70 -27.65 4.65 4.97
N ARG A 71 -28.44 4.42 6.02
CA ARG A 71 -29.52 3.41 6.01
C ARG A 71 -30.54 3.68 4.90
N ARG A 72 -30.92 4.95 4.71
CA ARG A 72 -31.82 5.37 3.62
C ARG A 72 -31.24 5.03 2.24
N ARG A 73 -29.97 5.33 2.01
CA ARG A 73 -29.29 5.05 0.73
C ARG A 73 -29.13 3.56 0.49
N LEU A 74 -28.77 2.78 1.51
CA LEU A 74 -28.70 1.32 1.43
C LEU A 74 -30.06 0.72 1.06
N ALA A 75 -31.15 1.19 1.67
CA ALA A 75 -32.52 0.74 1.36
C ALA A 75 -32.95 1.06 -0.08
N ALA A 76 -32.39 2.11 -0.69
CA ALA A 76 -32.67 2.53 -2.06
C ALA A 76 -31.68 1.93 -3.10
N THR A 77 -30.83 0.98 -2.69
CA THR A 77 -29.82 0.39 -3.57
C THR A 77 -30.47 -0.31 -4.77
N ARG A 78 -29.99 0.03 -5.97
CA ARG A 78 -30.34 -0.66 -7.21
C ARG A 78 -29.22 -1.61 -7.58
N PHE A 79 -29.56 -2.88 -7.74
CA PHE A 79 -28.60 -3.93 -8.08
C PHE A 79 -28.63 -4.23 -9.58
N VAL A 80 -27.49 -4.67 -10.10
CA VAL A 80 -27.35 -5.22 -11.45
C VAL A 80 -27.29 -6.73 -11.32
N GLU A 81 -28.04 -7.47 -12.14
CA GLU A 81 -27.98 -8.93 -12.12
C GLU A 81 -26.60 -9.42 -12.61
N PRO A 82 -25.95 -10.34 -11.87
CA PRO A 82 -24.67 -10.85 -12.27
C PRO A 82 -24.83 -11.79 -13.47
N LEU A 83 -23.77 -11.96 -14.25
CA LEU A 83 -23.73 -13.00 -15.27
C LEU A 83 -23.81 -14.37 -14.59
N ARG A 84 -24.53 -15.31 -15.20
CA ARG A 84 -24.64 -16.68 -14.70
C ARG A 84 -23.24 -17.28 -14.53
N ASP A 85 -23.01 -17.91 -13.38
CA ASP A 85 -21.76 -18.59 -13.02
C ASP A 85 -20.49 -17.70 -13.01
N SER A 86 -20.63 -16.37 -13.03
CA SER A 86 -19.49 -15.42 -13.04
C SER A 86 -18.75 -15.26 -11.72
N ARG A 87 -19.38 -15.64 -10.60
CA ARG A 87 -18.80 -15.59 -9.25
C ARG A 87 -18.17 -14.21 -8.99
N PHE A 88 -16.89 -14.13 -8.64
CA PHE A 88 -16.14 -12.88 -8.46
C PHE A 88 -15.21 -12.55 -9.64
N GLU A 89 -15.23 -13.32 -10.73
CA GLU A 89 -14.32 -13.13 -11.89
C GLU A 89 -14.59 -11.83 -12.66
N TYR A 90 -15.77 -11.24 -12.48
CA TYR A 90 -16.19 -9.96 -13.07
C TYR A 90 -16.20 -8.82 -12.04
N GLY A 91 -15.56 -9.02 -10.88
CA GLY A 91 -15.63 -8.15 -9.72
C GLY A 91 -16.69 -8.60 -8.73
N PHE A 92 -17.12 -7.69 -7.85
CA PHE A 92 -17.99 -8.04 -6.72
C PHE A 92 -19.33 -8.65 -7.17
N ASN A 93 -19.64 -9.88 -6.72
CA ASN A 93 -20.86 -10.56 -7.09
C ASN A 93 -22.12 -9.87 -6.49
N ALA A 94 -23.12 -9.59 -7.31
CA ALA A 94 -24.31 -8.86 -6.86
C ALA A 94 -25.23 -9.65 -5.90
N HIS A 95 -25.15 -10.98 -5.85
CA HIS A 95 -25.85 -11.76 -4.83
C HIS A 95 -25.19 -11.59 -3.47
N GLU A 96 -23.85 -11.65 -3.42
CA GLU A 96 -23.11 -11.38 -2.19
C GLU A 96 -23.26 -9.91 -1.76
N LEU A 97 -23.29 -8.96 -2.71
CA LEU A 97 -23.47 -7.54 -2.37
C LEU A 97 -24.82 -7.28 -1.70
N ARG A 98 -25.88 -7.98 -2.12
CA ARG A 98 -27.18 -7.92 -1.44
C ARG A 98 -27.07 -8.40 0.01
N ARG A 99 -26.36 -9.49 0.26
CA ARG A 99 -26.14 -10.00 1.63
C ARG A 99 -25.37 -8.99 2.49
N VAL A 100 -24.33 -8.37 1.93
CA VAL A 100 -23.57 -7.30 2.61
C VAL A 100 -24.47 -6.10 2.90
N VAL A 101 -25.23 -5.61 1.92
CA VAL A 101 -26.14 -4.46 2.08
C VAL A 101 -27.24 -4.75 3.10
N ASP A 102 -27.85 -5.93 3.07
CA ASP A 102 -28.88 -6.33 4.03
C ASP A 102 -28.30 -6.45 5.44
N TYR A 103 -27.12 -7.03 5.60
CA TYR A 103 -26.44 -7.06 6.89
C TYR A 103 -26.12 -5.63 7.38
N TRP A 104 -25.57 -4.79 6.52
CA TRP A 104 -25.17 -3.42 6.86
C TRP A 104 -26.36 -2.55 7.28
N LYS A 105 -27.49 -2.70 6.59
CA LYS A 105 -28.71 -1.95 6.85
C LYS A 105 -29.43 -2.43 8.12
N ASP A 106 -29.51 -3.74 8.33
CA ASP A 106 -30.44 -4.34 9.32
C ASP A 106 -29.74 -4.86 10.58
N ARG A 107 -28.43 -5.17 10.54
CA ARG A 107 -27.73 -5.88 11.63
C ARG A 107 -26.44 -5.23 12.09
N PHE A 108 -25.71 -4.55 11.20
CA PHE A 108 -24.47 -3.89 11.55
C PHE A 108 -24.70 -2.78 12.58
N ASP A 109 -24.03 -2.89 13.73
CA ASP A 109 -24.12 -1.92 14.82
C ASP A 109 -22.89 -1.00 14.82
N TRP A 110 -23.02 0.15 14.16
CA TRP A 110 -21.96 1.17 14.17
C TRP A 110 -21.59 1.61 15.59
N ARG A 111 -22.53 1.69 16.54
CA ARG A 111 -22.23 2.17 17.90
C ARG A 111 -21.34 1.18 18.66
N ALA A 112 -21.50 -0.12 18.41
CA ALA A 112 -20.57 -1.12 18.91
C ALA A 112 -19.15 -0.95 18.32
N GLN A 113 -19.05 -0.69 17.00
CA GLN A 113 -17.75 -0.49 16.34
C GLN A 113 -17.09 0.82 16.75
N GLU A 114 -17.87 1.90 16.92
CA GLU A 114 -17.43 3.19 17.44
C GLU A 114 -16.85 3.05 18.86
N LYS A 115 -17.49 2.24 19.72
CA LYS A 115 -16.95 1.91 21.04
C LYS A 115 -15.63 1.13 20.95
N ARG A 116 -15.52 0.18 20.00
CA ARG A 116 -14.30 -0.61 19.80
C ARG A 116 -13.14 0.25 19.30
N LEU A 117 -13.40 1.20 18.39
CA LEU A 117 -12.43 2.18 17.93
C LEU A 117 -11.95 3.05 19.11
N ASN A 118 -12.88 3.65 19.83
CA ASN A 118 -12.58 4.51 20.99
C ASN A 118 -12.04 3.77 22.23
N ALA A 119 -11.85 2.46 22.17
CA ALA A 119 -11.09 1.73 23.18
C ALA A 119 -9.59 2.07 23.13
N TYR A 120 -9.13 2.57 21.98
CA TYR A 120 -7.81 3.17 21.82
C TYR A 120 -7.89 4.69 21.99
N GLU A 121 -6.74 5.31 22.29
CA GLU A 121 -6.66 6.76 22.30
C GLU A 121 -6.48 7.28 20.88
N HIS A 122 -7.22 8.32 20.52
CA HIS A 122 -7.05 9.00 19.24
C HIS A 122 -6.69 10.46 19.47
N TYR A 123 -5.88 11.00 18.56
CA TYR A 123 -5.41 12.37 18.64
C TYR A 123 -5.31 12.99 17.26
N HIS A 124 -5.51 14.30 17.20
CA HIS A 124 -5.19 15.15 16.06
C HIS A 124 -4.08 16.14 16.43
N THR A 125 -3.22 16.44 15.46
CA THR A 125 -2.31 17.59 15.54
C THR A 125 -2.06 18.15 14.16
N THR A 126 -1.80 19.45 14.06
CA THR A 126 -1.53 20.10 12.76
C THR A 126 -0.06 19.93 12.38
N ILE A 127 0.18 19.43 11.17
CA ILE A 127 1.51 19.26 10.59
C ILE A 127 1.46 19.80 9.17
N GLU A 128 2.27 20.81 8.88
CA GLU A 128 2.35 21.43 7.57
C GLU A 128 0.99 21.93 7.05
N GLY A 129 0.17 22.48 7.94
CA GLY A 129 -1.15 23.02 7.63
C GLY A 129 -2.29 22.01 7.46
N ILE A 130 -2.05 20.71 7.63
CA ILE A 130 -3.10 19.68 7.63
C ILE A 130 -3.25 19.03 9.01
N ARG A 131 -4.49 18.73 9.41
CA ARG A 131 -4.75 17.98 10.64
C ARG A 131 -4.47 16.50 10.41
N VAL A 132 -3.48 15.98 11.11
CA VAL A 132 -3.07 14.57 11.05
C VAL A 132 -3.67 13.83 12.23
N HIS A 133 -4.43 12.77 11.93
CA HIS A 133 -4.96 11.83 12.90
C HIS A 133 -3.96 10.71 13.18
N PHE A 134 -3.91 10.28 14.44
CA PHE A 134 -3.31 9.00 14.80
C PHE A 134 -4.06 8.32 15.94
N MET A 135 -4.15 6.99 15.84
CA MET A 135 -4.51 6.09 16.93
C MET A 135 -3.24 5.77 17.74
N TYR A 136 -3.37 5.65 19.05
CA TYR A 136 -2.27 5.44 19.98
C TYR A 136 -2.60 4.30 20.95
N ALA A 137 -1.76 3.26 20.96
CA ALA A 137 -1.80 2.22 21.97
C ALA A 137 -0.66 2.45 22.96
N ARG A 138 -1.03 2.77 24.21
CA ARG A 138 -0.08 3.04 25.29
C ARG A 138 0.57 1.73 25.74
N PRO A 139 1.91 1.67 25.87
CA PRO A 139 2.58 0.50 26.42
C PRO A 139 2.28 0.35 27.91
N GLU A 140 2.41 -0.88 28.43
CA GLU A 140 2.36 -1.07 29.88
C GLU A 140 3.53 -0.34 30.59
N PRO A 141 3.29 0.25 31.78
CA PRO A 141 4.37 0.87 32.56
C PRO A 141 5.43 -0.16 33.01
N LYS A 142 6.67 0.32 33.22
CA LYS A 142 7.79 -0.42 33.88
C LYS A 142 8.39 -1.59 33.09
N THR A 143 8.28 -1.58 31.76
CA THR A 143 8.93 -2.52 30.82
C THR A 143 9.87 -1.75 29.87
N LYS A 144 10.79 -2.44 29.20
CA LYS A 144 11.55 -1.85 28.09
C LYS A 144 10.59 -1.54 26.93
N VAL A 145 10.49 -0.27 26.57
CA VAL A 145 9.57 0.19 25.53
C VAL A 145 10.33 0.60 24.27
N TYR A 146 9.87 0.11 23.12
CA TYR A 146 10.25 0.63 21.81
C TYR A 146 9.09 1.36 21.16
N THR A 147 9.37 2.49 20.52
CA THR A 147 8.35 3.18 19.71
C THR A 147 8.24 2.53 18.34
N LEU A 148 7.01 2.22 17.93
CA LEU A 148 6.66 1.59 16.67
C LEU A 148 5.58 2.39 15.94
N LEU A 149 5.90 2.83 14.73
CA LEU A 149 4.96 3.48 13.83
C LEU A 149 4.37 2.43 12.87
N LEU A 150 3.06 2.15 12.95
CA LEU A 150 2.34 1.24 12.07
C LEU A 150 1.58 2.01 10.99
N ILE A 151 1.89 1.79 9.72
CA ILE A 151 1.33 2.56 8.60
C ILE A 151 0.48 1.65 7.73
N HIS A 152 -0.80 2.00 7.56
CA HIS A 152 -1.76 1.26 6.74
C HIS A 152 -1.62 1.59 5.25
N GLY A 153 -2.39 0.89 4.41
CA GLY A 153 -2.48 1.12 2.97
C GLY A 153 -3.87 1.54 2.48
N TRP A 154 -4.12 1.28 1.20
CA TRP A 154 -5.42 1.34 0.54
C TRP A 154 -5.84 -0.07 0.09
N PRO A 155 -7.12 -0.47 0.18
CA PRO A 155 -8.28 0.23 0.73
C PRO A 155 -8.41 0.10 2.25
N GLY A 156 -7.27 -0.08 2.92
CA GLY A 156 -7.17 -0.24 4.36
C GLY A 156 -7.32 1.04 5.17
N SER A 157 -7.13 0.94 6.49
CA SER A 157 -7.17 2.05 7.44
C SER A 157 -6.60 1.62 8.79
N VAL A 158 -6.61 2.51 9.79
CA VAL A 158 -6.23 2.15 11.17
C VAL A 158 -7.07 1.01 11.77
N VAL A 159 -8.22 0.68 11.18
CA VAL A 159 -9.07 -0.46 11.56
C VAL A 159 -8.32 -1.78 11.48
N GLU A 160 -7.41 -1.93 10.52
CA GLU A 160 -6.58 -3.13 10.35
C GLU A 160 -5.74 -3.45 11.59
N PHE A 161 -5.38 -2.41 12.34
CA PHE A 161 -4.50 -2.55 13.50
C PHE A 161 -5.24 -2.77 14.81
N LEU A 162 -6.58 -2.75 14.84
CA LEU A 162 -7.35 -2.89 16.09
C LEU A 162 -7.09 -4.21 16.82
N LYS A 163 -6.76 -5.28 16.08
CA LYS A 163 -6.44 -6.61 16.64
C LYS A 163 -5.00 -6.69 17.16
N ILE A 164 -4.05 -5.97 16.55
CA ILE A 164 -2.60 -6.12 16.80
C ILE A 164 -2.03 -5.04 17.72
N ALA A 165 -2.54 -3.81 17.68
CA ALA A 165 -1.95 -2.68 18.40
C ALA A 165 -1.91 -2.92 19.92
N GLY A 166 -3.00 -3.44 20.50
CA GLY A 166 -3.04 -3.84 21.90
C GLY A 166 -2.10 -5.00 22.24
N GLN A 167 -1.93 -5.98 21.34
CA GLN A 167 -1.01 -7.10 21.55
C GLN A 167 0.47 -6.66 21.56
N LEU A 168 0.82 -5.69 20.71
CA LEU A 168 2.15 -5.09 20.69
C LEU A 168 2.41 -4.22 21.92
N ALA A 169 1.39 -3.52 22.42
CA ALA A 169 1.49 -2.70 23.62
C ALA A 169 1.68 -3.50 24.93
N GLN A 170 1.24 -4.76 24.95
CA GLN A 170 1.46 -5.66 26.08
C GLN A 170 2.92 -6.15 26.13
N PRO A 171 3.51 -6.30 27.33
CA PRO A 171 4.86 -6.81 27.49
C PRO A 171 4.92 -8.30 27.17
N LYS A 172 5.84 -8.68 26.30
CA LYS A 172 6.26 -10.08 26.09
C LYS A 172 7.77 -10.13 26.14
N GLU A 173 8.31 -11.09 26.89
CA GLU A 173 9.75 -11.25 27.09
C GLU A 173 10.43 -9.95 27.59
N GLY A 174 9.72 -9.18 28.43
CA GLY A 174 10.21 -7.93 29.02
C GLY A 174 10.15 -6.70 28.10
N VAL A 175 9.67 -6.85 26.86
CA VAL A 175 9.56 -5.77 25.86
C VAL A 175 8.10 -5.47 25.53
N ALA A 176 7.75 -4.19 25.49
CA ALA A 176 6.47 -3.68 25.00
C ALA A 176 6.69 -2.62 23.91
N PHE A 177 5.66 -2.33 23.12
CA PHE A 177 5.71 -1.25 22.14
C PHE A 177 4.79 -0.10 22.52
N GLU A 178 5.32 1.11 22.39
CA GLU A 178 4.46 2.27 22.17
C GLU A 178 4.06 2.29 20.70
N VAL A 179 2.77 2.14 20.41
CA VAL A 179 2.29 1.99 19.03
C VAL A 179 1.57 3.26 18.59
N VAL A 180 2.03 3.85 17.49
CA VAL A 180 1.41 4.99 16.81
C VAL A 180 0.92 4.52 15.45
N CYS A 181 -0.38 4.66 15.18
CA CYS A 181 -0.99 4.31 13.89
C CYS A 181 -1.63 5.56 13.26
N PRO A 182 -0.89 6.33 12.45
CA PRO A 182 -1.45 7.49 11.77
C PRO A 182 -2.41 7.07 10.66
N SER A 183 -3.42 7.91 10.42
CA SER A 183 -4.13 7.87 9.14
C SER A 183 -3.30 8.64 8.09
N ILE A 184 -3.08 8.04 6.93
CA ILE A 184 -2.40 8.74 5.81
C ILE A 184 -3.20 10.02 5.46
N PRO A 185 -2.59 11.19 5.24
CA PRO A 185 -3.32 12.38 4.81
C PRO A 185 -4.21 12.12 3.60
N GLY A 186 -5.50 12.48 3.73
CA GLY A 186 -6.54 12.14 2.76
C GLY A 186 -7.23 10.78 2.99
N TYR A 187 -6.87 10.05 4.04
CA TYR A 187 -7.50 8.79 4.45
C TYR A 187 -8.13 8.93 5.85
N GLY A 188 -9.26 8.25 6.06
CA GLY A 188 -9.88 8.14 7.37
C GLY A 188 -10.07 9.51 8.03
N PHE A 189 -9.56 9.68 9.24
CA PHE A 189 -9.72 10.92 10.02
C PHE A 189 -8.61 11.97 9.78
N SER A 190 -7.61 11.70 8.93
CA SER A 190 -6.62 12.70 8.56
C SER A 190 -7.14 13.59 7.43
N GLU A 191 -6.93 14.89 7.57
CA GLU A 191 -7.34 15.87 6.58
C GLU A 191 -6.64 15.64 5.23
N ALA A 192 -7.38 15.86 4.15
CA ALA A 192 -6.83 15.76 2.80
C ALA A 192 -5.92 16.96 2.48
N PRO A 193 -4.80 16.75 1.76
CA PRO A 193 -4.00 17.83 1.22
C PRO A 193 -4.84 18.75 0.30
N HIS A 194 -4.64 20.06 0.41
CA HIS A 194 -5.40 21.09 -0.34
C HIS A 194 -4.76 21.48 -1.68
N ARG A 195 -3.65 20.85 -2.06
CA ARG A 195 -2.95 21.07 -3.34
C ARG A 195 -2.30 19.79 -3.85
N GLN A 196 -2.00 19.76 -5.15
CA GLN A 196 -1.27 18.68 -5.81
C GLN A 196 0.16 18.53 -5.27
N GLY A 197 0.75 17.35 -5.46
CA GLY A 197 2.13 17.00 -5.11
C GLY A 197 2.28 16.18 -3.82
N PHE A 198 1.19 15.85 -3.12
CA PHE A 198 1.27 15.07 -1.88
C PHE A 198 1.43 13.57 -2.17
N ASN A 199 2.67 13.13 -2.34
CA ASN A 199 3.04 11.73 -2.62
C ASN A 199 3.64 11.04 -1.36
N GLY A 200 4.14 9.81 -1.53
CA GLY A 200 4.73 9.01 -0.44
C GLY A 200 5.90 9.67 0.28
N LEU A 201 6.70 10.51 -0.40
CA LEU A 201 7.83 11.20 0.21
C LEU A 201 7.35 12.32 1.14
N GLU A 202 6.28 13.00 0.75
CA GLU A 202 5.63 14.02 1.58
C GLU A 202 4.94 13.38 2.80
N ALA A 203 4.27 12.24 2.61
CA ALA A 203 3.71 11.46 3.72
C ALA A 203 4.79 11.00 4.72
N ALA A 204 5.91 10.46 4.23
CA ALA A 204 7.06 10.08 5.06
C ALA A 204 7.57 11.26 5.90
N ARG A 205 7.70 12.45 5.29
CA ARG A 205 8.10 13.67 6.01
C ARG A 205 7.08 14.06 7.08
N VAL A 206 5.78 14.09 6.74
CA VAL A 206 4.71 14.42 7.67
C VAL A 206 4.72 13.48 8.87
N PHE A 207 4.95 12.18 8.65
CA PHE A 207 5.04 11.21 9.75
C PHE A 207 6.32 11.35 10.58
N VAL A 208 7.48 11.67 9.98
CA VAL A 208 8.68 12.01 10.78
C VAL A 208 8.41 13.23 11.66
N LYS A 209 7.73 14.25 11.12
CA LYS A 209 7.31 15.43 11.89
C LYS A 209 6.28 15.10 12.97
N LEU A 210 5.38 14.16 12.73
CA LEU A 210 4.47 13.64 13.74
C LEU A 210 5.26 13.03 14.90
N MET A 211 6.24 12.16 14.60
CA MET A 211 7.08 11.57 15.63
C MET A 211 7.91 12.62 16.38
N ASP A 212 8.39 13.69 15.70
CA ASP A 212 9.01 14.85 16.34
C ASP A 212 8.08 15.62 17.26
N ARG A 213 6.82 15.84 16.84
CA ARG A 213 5.79 16.49 17.65
C ARG A 213 5.49 15.70 18.91
N LEU A 214 5.52 14.37 18.79
CA LEU A 214 5.47 13.47 19.92
C LEU A 214 6.83 13.43 20.68
N GLY A 215 7.92 14.01 20.20
CA GLY A 215 9.21 13.98 20.89
C GLY A 215 9.94 12.63 20.80
N ARG A 216 9.53 11.75 19.89
CA ARG A 216 10.16 10.44 19.63
C ARG A 216 11.25 10.60 18.57
N LYS A 217 12.51 10.66 19.02
CA LYS A 217 13.67 10.94 18.14
C LYS A 217 14.12 9.74 17.32
N LYS A 218 13.94 8.53 17.83
CA LYS A 218 14.24 7.29 17.12
C LYS A 218 13.10 6.29 17.32
N PHE A 219 12.71 5.60 16.26
CA PHE A 219 11.58 4.68 16.29
C PHE A 219 11.73 3.59 15.21
N TYR A 220 11.02 2.48 15.38
CA TYR A 220 10.81 1.49 14.33
C TYR A 220 9.61 1.90 13.47
N VAL A 221 9.63 1.51 12.20
CA VAL A 221 8.50 1.70 11.29
C VAL A 221 8.08 0.35 10.72
N GLN A 222 6.77 0.15 10.61
CA GLN A 222 6.17 -1.02 9.99
C GLN A 222 5.08 -0.62 9.00
N GLY A 223 4.99 -1.31 7.87
CA GLY A 223 3.86 -1.13 6.95
C GLY A 223 3.76 -2.17 5.83
N GLY A 224 2.54 -2.32 5.31
CA GLY A 224 2.20 -3.00 4.05
C GLY A 224 1.66 -1.99 3.04
N ASP A 225 1.50 -2.38 1.77
CA ASP A 225 0.94 -1.50 0.72
C ASP A 225 1.62 -0.10 0.67
N TRP A 226 0.86 1.00 0.66
CA TRP A 226 1.41 2.35 0.76
C TRP A 226 2.21 2.57 2.04
N GLY A 227 1.87 1.90 3.13
CA GLY A 227 2.64 1.91 4.36
C GLY A 227 4.04 1.34 4.19
N ALA A 228 4.22 0.30 3.36
CA ALA A 228 5.55 -0.23 3.03
C ALA A 228 6.36 0.79 2.22
N LEU A 229 5.74 1.44 1.23
CA LEU A 229 6.41 2.52 0.47
C LEU A 229 6.82 3.68 1.40
N ILE A 230 5.92 4.13 2.28
CA ILE A 230 6.22 5.22 3.22
C ILE A 230 7.33 4.79 4.18
N ALA A 231 7.28 3.57 4.72
CA ALA A 231 8.32 3.02 5.60
C ALA A 231 9.69 2.98 4.89
N LYS A 232 9.74 2.52 3.64
CA LYS A 232 10.93 2.56 2.79
C LYS A 232 11.45 3.98 2.61
N LEU A 233 10.59 4.94 2.25
CA LEU A 233 11.00 6.33 2.05
C LEU A 233 11.48 6.97 3.36
N MET A 234 10.88 6.63 4.50
CA MET A 234 11.39 7.05 5.82
C MET A 234 12.79 6.48 6.08
N ALA A 235 12.99 5.20 5.80
CA ALA A 235 14.25 4.49 5.95
C ALA A 235 15.36 5.04 5.03
N THR A 236 15.01 5.42 3.80
CA THR A 236 15.92 6.02 2.81
C THR A 236 16.32 7.45 3.18
N TYR A 237 15.34 8.32 3.49
CA TYR A 237 15.56 9.77 3.59
C TYR A 237 15.74 10.28 5.02
N TYR A 238 15.36 9.48 6.02
CA TYR A 238 15.51 9.81 7.44
C TYR A 238 16.20 8.68 8.22
N PRO A 239 17.35 8.14 7.74
CA PRO A 239 18.00 6.97 8.34
C PRO A 239 18.47 7.21 9.78
N HIS A 240 18.67 8.46 10.18
CA HIS A 240 19.04 8.84 11.55
C HIS A 240 17.85 8.77 12.54
N ARG A 241 16.63 8.65 12.03
CA ARG A 241 15.38 8.56 12.81
C ARG A 241 14.84 7.13 12.89
N VAL A 242 15.09 6.32 11.86
CA VAL A 242 14.56 4.96 11.76
C VAL A 242 15.55 3.96 12.35
N LEU A 243 15.17 3.29 13.44
CA LEU A 243 15.97 2.22 14.06
C LEU A 243 15.98 0.93 13.22
N GLY A 244 14.85 0.66 12.56
CA GLY A 244 14.69 -0.42 11.61
C GLY A 244 13.33 -0.33 10.91
N ALA A 245 13.27 -0.82 9.68
CA ALA A 245 12.06 -0.85 8.86
C ALA A 245 11.58 -2.29 8.65
N HIS A 246 10.34 -2.57 9.04
CA HIS A 246 9.70 -3.88 8.85
C HIS A 246 8.58 -3.76 7.83
N MET A 247 8.57 -4.60 6.79
CA MET A 247 7.57 -4.49 5.73
C MET A 247 6.95 -5.84 5.43
N ASN A 248 5.63 -5.88 5.27
CA ASN A 248 4.91 -7.09 4.85
C ASN A 248 4.48 -7.06 3.38
N MET A 249 4.87 -6.02 2.63
CA MET A 249 4.84 -5.99 1.18
C MET A 249 6.25 -5.64 0.70
N MET A 250 6.92 -6.59 0.08
CA MET A 250 8.32 -6.41 -0.29
C MET A 250 8.40 -5.89 -1.73
N ASP A 251 8.75 -4.60 -1.86
CA ASP A 251 9.09 -4.01 -3.14
C ASP A 251 10.61 -4.10 -3.40
N VAL A 252 11.02 -4.01 -4.66
CA VAL A 252 12.41 -3.74 -5.03
C VAL A 252 12.43 -2.75 -6.19
N GLU A 253 13.52 -2.01 -6.32
CA GLU A 253 13.71 -1.16 -7.49
C GLU A 253 13.80 -2.02 -8.76
N MET A 254 12.97 -1.71 -9.77
CA MET A 254 12.96 -2.39 -11.07
C MET A 254 14.14 -1.93 -11.94
N SER A 255 15.36 -2.26 -11.51
CA SER A 255 16.57 -1.99 -12.30
C SER A 255 16.65 -2.93 -13.52
N PRO A 256 17.44 -2.57 -14.55
CA PRO A 256 17.69 -3.45 -15.70
C PRO A 256 18.21 -4.84 -15.29
N LEU A 257 19.00 -4.92 -14.22
CA LEU A 257 19.49 -6.19 -13.67
C LEU A 257 18.37 -7.02 -13.05
N VAL A 258 17.46 -6.41 -12.29
CA VAL A 258 16.27 -7.09 -11.76
C VAL A 258 15.39 -7.58 -12.91
N GLY A 259 15.16 -6.75 -13.93
CA GLY A 259 14.44 -7.14 -15.14
C GLY A 259 15.07 -8.35 -15.83
N LEU A 260 16.41 -8.36 -15.99
CA LEU A 260 17.13 -9.50 -16.53
C LEU A 260 16.98 -10.75 -15.65
N LYS A 261 17.08 -10.62 -14.32
CA LYS A 261 16.87 -11.74 -13.39
C LYS A 261 15.45 -12.31 -13.48
N LEU A 262 14.42 -11.47 -13.62
CA LEU A 262 13.04 -11.91 -13.82
C LEU A 262 12.87 -12.68 -15.14
N LEU A 263 13.48 -12.19 -16.23
CA LEU A 263 13.45 -12.86 -17.53
C LEU A 263 14.16 -14.21 -17.48
N VAL A 264 15.41 -14.24 -17.01
CA VAL A 264 16.20 -15.49 -16.90
C VAL A 264 15.54 -16.47 -15.93
N GLY A 265 15.09 -16.00 -14.77
CA GLY A 265 14.43 -16.80 -13.75
C GLY A 265 13.11 -17.42 -14.21
N SER A 266 12.45 -16.85 -15.22
CA SER A 266 11.23 -17.42 -15.79
C SER A 266 11.48 -18.71 -16.57
N PHE A 267 12.67 -18.90 -17.11
CA PHE A 267 13.06 -20.11 -17.86
C PHE A 267 14.00 -21.01 -17.04
N PHE A 268 14.88 -20.39 -16.25
CA PHE A 268 15.93 -21.06 -15.49
C PHE A 268 15.98 -20.53 -14.04
N PRO A 269 14.98 -20.85 -13.19
CA PRO A 269 14.90 -20.32 -11.82
C PRO A 269 16.17 -20.59 -10.99
N SER A 270 16.79 -21.76 -11.15
CA SER A 270 18.00 -22.15 -10.44
C SER A 270 19.24 -21.29 -10.72
N LEU A 271 19.23 -20.47 -11.78
CA LEU A 271 20.33 -19.56 -12.11
C LEU A 271 20.27 -18.23 -11.35
N VAL A 272 19.09 -17.87 -10.82
CA VAL A 272 18.87 -16.57 -10.17
C VAL A 272 18.39 -16.69 -8.74
N LEU A 273 17.82 -17.83 -8.34
CA LEU A 273 17.30 -18.08 -7.00
C LEU A 273 18.32 -18.81 -6.14
N ALA A 274 18.42 -18.39 -4.88
CA ALA A 274 19.11 -19.14 -3.83
C ALA A 274 18.18 -20.20 -3.20
N GLU A 275 18.77 -21.12 -2.45
CA GLU A 275 18.00 -22.07 -1.65
C GLU A 275 17.09 -21.34 -0.64
N GLY A 276 15.85 -21.82 -0.52
CA GLY A 276 14.85 -21.25 0.39
C GLY A 276 13.99 -20.12 -0.19
N GLU A 277 14.31 -19.56 -1.36
CA GLU A 277 13.59 -18.39 -1.92
C GLU A 277 12.33 -18.76 -2.73
N LYS A 278 11.80 -19.97 -2.56
CA LYS A 278 10.71 -20.49 -3.40
C LYS A 278 9.41 -19.72 -3.19
N LEU A 279 9.11 -19.31 -1.96
CA LEU A 279 7.87 -18.62 -1.64
C LEU A 279 7.86 -17.24 -2.28
N GLU A 280 8.90 -16.44 -2.07
CA GLU A 280 9.07 -15.12 -2.66
C GLU A 280 9.09 -15.21 -4.18
N ALA A 281 9.83 -16.18 -4.75
CA ALA A 281 9.89 -16.39 -6.19
C ALA A 281 8.51 -16.68 -6.80
N ALA A 282 7.64 -17.41 -6.10
CA ALA A 282 6.30 -17.71 -6.57
C ALA A 282 5.39 -16.48 -6.73
N HIS A 283 5.79 -15.31 -6.21
CA HIS A 283 5.06 -14.05 -6.39
C HIS A 283 5.40 -13.38 -7.73
N VAL A 284 6.63 -13.55 -8.23
CA VAL A 284 7.15 -12.80 -9.38
C VAL A 284 7.57 -13.68 -10.56
N LEU A 285 7.62 -15.01 -10.37
CA LEU A 285 7.96 -16.00 -11.39
C LEU A 285 6.88 -17.09 -11.53
N PRO A 286 6.69 -17.64 -12.74
CA PRO A 286 7.21 -17.15 -14.02
C PRO A 286 6.60 -15.79 -14.39
N LEU A 287 7.38 -14.93 -15.06
CA LEU A 287 7.03 -13.52 -15.28
C LEU A 287 5.72 -13.33 -16.07
N TRP A 288 5.47 -14.11 -17.13
CA TRP A 288 4.32 -13.91 -18.01
C TRP A 288 2.96 -14.15 -17.32
N PRO A 289 2.74 -15.30 -16.63
CA PRO A 289 1.55 -15.47 -15.81
C PRO A 289 1.34 -14.36 -14.78
N LYS A 290 2.43 -13.89 -14.14
CA LYS A 290 2.37 -12.82 -13.15
C LYS A 290 2.04 -11.45 -13.74
N LEU A 291 2.56 -11.13 -14.93
CA LEU A 291 2.14 -9.95 -15.68
C LEU A 291 0.67 -10.03 -16.08
N GLY A 292 0.19 -11.20 -16.50
CA GLY A 292 -1.24 -11.42 -16.80
C GLY A 292 -2.13 -11.19 -15.58
N GLN A 293 -1.74 -11.72 -14.41
CA GLN A 293 -2.42 -11.47 -13.13
C GLN A 293 -2.39 -9.99 -12.76
N LEU A 294 -1.24 -9.33 -12.86
CA LEU A 294 -1.10 -7.90 -12.59
C LEU A 294 -2.01 -7.07 -13.49
N LEU A 295 -2.06 -7.36 -14.80
CA LEU A 295 -2.96 -6.66 -15.73
C LEU A 295 -4.43 -6.85 -15.36
N ARG A 296 -4.83 -8.05 -14.94
CA ARG A 296 -6.19 -8.35 -14.49
C ARG A 296 -6.55 -7.55 -13.23
N GLU A 297 -5.64 -7.49 -12.26
CA GLU A 297 -5.92 -6.91 -10.93
C GLU A 297 -5.64 -5.40 -10.81
N SER A 298 -4.94 -4.79 -11.77
CA SER A 298 -4.48 -3.38 -11.69
C SER A 298 -5.47 -2.33 -12.23
N GLY A 299 -6.68 -2.73 -12.66
CA GLY A 299 -7.67 -1.79 -13.19
C GLY A 299 -8.05 -0.66 -12.23
N TYR A 300 -8.19 -0.97 -10.94
CA TYR A 300 -8.46 0.02 -9.89
C TYR A 300 -7.32 1.05 -9.81
N MET A 301 -6.07 0.57 -9.80
CA MET A 301 -4.86 1.37 -9.66
C MET A 301 -4.68 2.33 -10.84
N HIS A 302 -4.98 1.86 -12.06
CA HIS A 302 -4.93 2.69 -13.26
C HIS A 302 -5.99 3.82 -13.21
N LEU A 303 -7.23 3.51 -12.83
CA LEU A 303 -8.29 4.51 -12.75
C LEU A 303 -8.01 5.55 -11.66
N GLN A 304 -7.57 5.11 -10.48
CA GLN A 304 -7.21 6.00 -9.37
C GLN A 304 -5.96 6.82 -9.66
N GLY A 305 -4.98 6.22 -10.34
CA GLY A 305 -3.75 6.87 -10.78
C GLY A 305 -3.93 7.92 -11.88
N THR A 306 -5.13 8.03 -12.48
CA THR A 306 -5.37 8.94 -13.60
C THR A 306 -6.54 9.89 -13.36
N LYS A 307 -7.70 9.38 -12.92
CA LYS A 307 -8.96 10.12 -12.77
C LYS A 307 -9.63 9.84 -11.40
N PRO A 308 -8.93 10.06 -10.28
CA PRO A 308 -9.44 9.71 -8.95
C PRO A 308 -10.73 10.44 -8.59
N ASP A 309 -10.88 11.72 -8.95
CA ASP A 309 -12.08 12.50 -8.65
C ASP A 309 -13.33 12.00 -9.40
N THR A 310 -13.16 11.42 -10.59
CA THR A 310 -14.27 10.89 -11.38
C THR A 310 -14.89 9.67 -10.71
N ILE A 311 -14.06 8.68 -10.36
CA ILE A 311 -14.55 7.47 -9.66
C ILE A 311 -14.91 7.78 -8.21
N GLY A 312 -14.15 8.66 -7.53
CA GLY A 312 -14.39 9.08 -6.16
C GLY A 312 -15.78 9.69 -5.99
N LEU A 313 -16.22 10.55 -6.91
CA LEU A 313 -17.57 11.13 -6.88
C LEU A 313 -18.67 10.06 -6.95
N ALA A 314 -18.48 9.02 -7.78
CA ALA A 314 -19.46 7.95 -7.91
C ALA A 314 -19.55 7.10 -6.62
N LEU A 315 -18.41 6.75 -6.02
CA LEU A 315 -18.34 5.95 -4.81
C LEU A 315 -18.87 6.70 -3.58
N LEU A 316 -18.57 8.01 -3.49
CA LEU A 316 -19.04 8.87 -2.40
C LEU A 316 -20.58 8.93 -2.32
N ASN A 317 -21.27 8.77 -3.45
CA ASN A 317 -22.73 8.90 -3.52
C ASN A 317 -23.48 7.56 -3.43
N SER A 318 -22.77 6.43 -3.34
CA SER A 318 -23.35 5.08 -3.33
C SER A 318 -22.67 4.20 -2.27
N PRO A 319 -23.25 4.00 -1.07
CA PRO A 319 -22.63 3.17 -0.05
C PRO A 319 -22.47 1.71 -0.49
N ALA A 320 -23.44 1.15 -1.22
CA ALA A 320 -23.30 -0.18 -1.81
C ALA A 320 -22.18 -0.25 -2.86
N GLY A 321 -22.02 0.81 -3.67
CA GLY A 321 -20.91 0.93 -4.62
C GLY A 321 -19.56 1.03 -3.93
N LEU A 322 -19.48 1.82 -2.86
CA LEU A 322 -18.28 1.93 -2.01
C LEU A 322 -17.92 0.58 -1.38
N ALA A 323 -18.88 -0.12 -0.77
CA ALA A 323 -18.66 -1.44 -0.21
C ALA A 323 -18.18 -2.43 -1.28
N ALA A 324 -18.84 -2.52 -2.43
CA ALA A 324 -18.42 -3.40 -3.51
C ALA A 324 -16.97 -3.12 -3.96
N TYR A 325 -16.61 -1.85 -4.10
CA TYR A 325 -15.30 -1.42 -4.59
C TYR A 325 -14.16 -1.70 -3.60
N LEU A 326 -14.40 -1.51 -2.29
CA LEU A 326 -13.40 -1.78 -1.26
C LEU A 326 -13.33 -3.27 -0.90
N LEU A 327 -14.48 -3.91 -0.71
CA LEU A 327 -14.56 -5.30 -0.23
C LEU A 327 -14.12 -6.32 -1.27
N GLU A 328 -14.18 -6.01 -2.57
CA GLU A 328 -13.59 -6.88 -3.59
C GLU A 328 -12.10 -7.13 -3.32
N LYS A 329 -11.38 -6.12 -2.82
CA LYS A 329 -9.96 -6.25 -2.49
C LYS A 329 -9.73 -7.14 -1.27
N PHE A 330 -10.57 -7.05 -0.25
CA PHE A 330 -10.56 -7.97 0.90
C PHE A 330 -10.95 -9.42 0.51
N SER A 331 -11.52 -9.65 -0.68
CA SER A 331 -11.66 -10.99 -1.25
C SER A 331 -10.35 -11.41 -1.93
N THR A 332 -9.97 -10.68 -2.98
CA THR A 332 -8.94 -11.12 -3.93
C THR A 332 -7.52 -11.05 -3.36
N TRP A 333 -7.23 -10.07 -2.50
CA TRP A 333 -5.90 -9.86 -1.92
C TRP A 333 -5.64 -10.64 -0.64
N THR A 334 -6.71 -11.16 -0.01
CA THR A 334 -6.59 -12.18 1.04
C THR A 334 -6.27 -13.54 0.44
N ARG A 335 -6.87 -13.86 -0.71
CA ARG A 335 -6.58 -15.07 -1.46
C ARG A 335 -6.98 -14.95 -2.92
N GLY A 336 -6.03 -15.15 -3.84
CA GLY A 336 -6.30 -15.00 -5.27
C GLY A 336 -7.36 -15.97 -5.81
N ALA A 337 -7.50 -17.14 -5.19
CA ALA A 337 -8.50 -18.15 -5.56
C ALA A 337 -9.95 -17.76 -5.20
N ASN A 338 -10.16 -16.71 -4.39
CA ASN A 338 -11.50 -16.28 -3.97
C ASN A 338 -12.34 -15.76 -5.14
N ILE A 339 -11.73 -15.36 -6.26
CA ILE A 339 -12.43 -14.99 -7.50
C ILE A 339 -13.35 -16.12 -8.01
N HIS A 340 -13.01 -17.38 -7.71
CA HIS A 340 -13.77 -18.55 -8.13
C HIS A 340 -14.86 -18.93 -7.13
N ARG A 341 -15.20 -18.05 -6.18
CA ARG A 341 -16.26 -18.26 -5.19
C ARG A 341 -17.37 -17.24 -5.38
N GLU A 342 -18.60 -17.67 -5.15
CA GLU A 342 -19.77 -16.78 -5.27
C GLU A 342 -19.84 -15.74 -4.15
N ASP A 343 -19.33 -16.08 -2.96
CA ASP A 343 -19.27 -15.23 -1.77
C ASP A 343 -17.95 -14.43 -1.64
N GLY A 344 -17.04 -14.57 -2.60
CA GLY A 344 -15.71 -13.96 -2.56
C GLY A 344 -14.85 -14.39 -1.37
N GLY A 345 -15.23 -15.44 -0.62
CA GLY A 345 -14.50 -15.86 0.58
C GLY A 345 -14.44 -14.81 1.70
N LEU A 346 -15.28 -13.77 1.68
CA LEU A 346 -15.19 -12.62 2.59
C LEU A 346 -15.32 -12.98 4.08
N SER A 347 -16.01 -14.08 4.37
CA SER A 347 -16.24 -14.55 5.75
C SER A 347 -15.17 -15.53 6.27
N GLU A 348 -14.10 -15.82 5.51
CA GLU A 348 -13.06 -16.76 5.95
C GLU A 348 -12.10 -16.16 6.97
N LYS A 349 -11.70 -14.89 6.77
CA LYS A 349 -10.75 -14.17 7.64
C LYS A 349 -11.39 -13.04 8.44
N TYR A 350 -12.54 -12.58 8.01
CA TYR A 350 -13.19 -11.39 8.55
C TYR A 350 -14.63 -11.66 8.91
N THR A 351 -15.14 -10.88 9.85
CA THR A 351 -16.59 -10.72 10.01
C THR A 351 -17.06 -9.55 9.15
N TYR A 352 -18.36 -9.51 8.80
CA TYR A 352 -18.92 -8.33 8.14
C TYR A 352 -18.81 -7.07 9.01
N ASP A 353 -18.89 -7.20 10.34
CA ASP A 353 -18.64 -6.07 11.25
C ASP A 353 -17.25 -5.47 11.03
N GLU A 354 -16.22 -6.30 10.91
CA GLU A 354 -14.84 -5.84 10.69
C GLU A 354 -14.67 -5.17 9.32
N LEU A 355 -15.17 -5.82 8.26
CA LEU A 355 -15.13 -5.30 6.90
C LEU A 355 -15.89 -3.97 6.77
N LEU A 356 -17.12 -3.91 7.30
CA LEU A 356 -17.96 -2.73 7.26
C LEU A 356 -17.45 -1.62 8.18
N THR A 357 -16.74 -1.92 9.27
CA THR A 357 -16.05 -0.89 10.07
C THR A 357 -15.02 -0.15 9.23
N ASN A 358 -14.24 -0.87 8.41
CA ASN A 358 -13.30 -0.24 7.48
C ASN A 358 -14.04 0.59 6.41
N VAL A 359 -15.09 0.04 5.79
CA VAL A 359 -15.91 0.77 4.80
C VAL A 359 -16.55 2.03 5.40
N MET A 360 -17.06 1.93 6.63
CA MET A 360 -17.67 3.05 7.36
C MET A 360 -16.68 4.18 7.61
N LEU A 361 -15.39 3.87 7.83
CA LEU A 361 -14.38 4.90 7.96
C LEU A 361 -14.31 5.77 6.70
N TYR A 362 -14.29 5.15 5.51
CA TYR A 362 -14.30 5.86 4.24
C TYR A 362 -15.61 6.60 3.97
N TRP A 363 -16.74 6.01 4.36
CA TRP A 363 -18.07 6.60 4.18
C TRP A 363 -18.26 7.85 5.04
N LEU A 364 -17.95 7.76 6.34
CA LEU A 364 -18.22 8.83 7.30
C LEU A 364 -17.28 10.03 7.18
N THR A 365 -16.11 9.85 6.57
CA THR A 365 -15.11 10.90 6.40
C THR A 365 -15.02 11.42 4.97
N ASP A 366 -15.89 10.94 4.08
CA ASP A 366 -15.91 11.26 2.65
C ASP A 366 -14.53 11.04 1.96
N SER A 367 -13.69 10.16 2.53
CA SER A 367 -12.27 10.13 2.19
C SER A 367 -11.94 9.26 0.98
N ILE A 368 -12.93 8.66 0.31
CA ILE A 368 -12.67 7.77 -0.84
C ILE A 368 -12.04 8.51 -2.02
N GLY A 369 -12.48 9.74 -2.30
CA GLY A 369 -11.88 10.55 -3.37
C GLY A 369 -10.46 11.01 -3.01
N SER A 370 -10.27 11.53 -1.80
CA SER A 370 -8.97 12.00 -1.33
C SER A 370 -7.93 10.88 -1.19
N SER A 371 -8.35 9.68 -0.77
CA SER A 371 -7.44 8.54 -0.67
C SER A 371 -6.90 8.12 -2.04
N MET A 372 -7.78 8.13 -3.05
CA MET A 372 -7.42 7.77 -4.43
C MET A 372 -6.49 8.80 -5.09
N ARG A 373 -6.55 10.08 -4.69
CA ARG A 373 -5.58 11.08 -5.17
C ARG A 373 -4.14 10.70 -4.82
N PHE A 374 -3.91 9.96 -3.74
CA PHE A 374 -2.58 9.47 -3.41
C PHE A 374 -1.97 8.58 -4.50
N TYR A 375 -2.79 7.78 -5.22
CA TYR A 375 -2.32 7.04 -6.39
C TYR A 375 -1.87 8.00 -7.50
N LYS A 376 -2.70 8.99 -7.84
CA LYS A 376 -2.41 10.01 -8.86
C LYS A 376 -1.08 10.72 -8.57
N GLU A 377 -0.88 11.16 -7.33
CA GLU A 377 0.32 11.89 -6.92
C GLU A 377 1.60 11.02 -6.93
N ASN A 378 1.48 9.72 -6.66
CA ASN A 378 2.62 8.81 -6.72
C ASN A 378 2.96 8.32 -8.16
N PHE A 379 2.02 8.43 -9.12
CA PHE A 379 2.26 8.09 -10.52
C PHE A 379 2.66 9.28 -11.41
N ASP A 380 2.13 10.49 -11.17
CA ASP A 380 2.36 11.66 -12.03
C ASP A 380 3.80 12.23 -11.98
N GLY A 381 4.53 12.00 -10.88
CA GLY A 381 5.90 12.47 -10.69
C GLY A 381 6.99 11.47 -11.05
N GLY A 382 6.62 10.27 -11.50
CA GLY A 382 7.53 9.14 -11.68
C GLY A 382 8.03 8.62 -10.33
N MET A 383 7.37 7.58 -9.82
CA MET A 383 7.76 6.80 -8.64
C MET A 383 9.25 6.43 -8.62
N GLY A 384 9.89 6.34 -9.80
CA GLY A 384 11.21 5.76 -9.99
C GLY A 384 12.44 6.63 -9.71
N ARG A 385 12.36 7.89 -9.24
CA ARG A 385 13.59 8.58 -8.75
C ARG A 385 13.80 8.42 -7.24
N PRO A 386 12.79 8.68 -6.38
CA PRO A 386 12.97 8.57 -4.95
C PRO A 386 13.25 7.14 -4.45
N THR A 387 12.65 6.13 -5.08
CA THR A 387 12.72 4.71 -4.65
C THR A 387 14.01 3.99 -5.05
N ARG A 388 14.80 4.60 -5.96
CA ARG A 388 16.08 4.07 -6.45
C ARG A 388 17.24 4.23 -5.47
N VAL A 389 17.07 5.08 -4.47
CA VAL A 389 18.10 5.36 -3.48
C VAL A 389 18.12 4.18 -2.50
N PRO A 390 19.29 3.53 -2.30
CA PRO A 390 19.39 2.37 -1.44
C PRO A 390 18.99 2.65 0.01
N VAL A 391 18.34 1.67 0.63
CA VAL A 391 17.99 1.66 2.05
C VAL A 391 19.17 1.08 2.83
N THR A 392 19.67 1.84 3.80
CA THR A 392 20.85 1.49 4.60
C THR A 392 20.55 1.16 6.06
N VAL A 393 19.31 1.39 6.52
CA VAL A 393 18.88 1.01 7.88
C VAL A 393 18.55 -0.49 7.94
N PRO A 394 18.64 -1.10 9.14
CA PRO A 394 18.24 -2.50 9.34
C PRO A 394 16.81 -2.74 8.84
N THR A 395 16.67 -3.66 7.89
CA THR A 395 15.39 -3.94 7.22
C THR A 395 14.94 -5.38 7.45
N GLY A 396 13.65 -5.56 7.72
CA GLY A 396 13.00 -6.86 7.90
C GLY A 396 11.81 -7.02 6.97
N PHE A 397 11.55 -8.25 6.51
CA PHE A 397 10.39 -8.56 5.68
C PHE A 397 9.57 -9.74 6.21
N SER A 398 8.25 -9.60 6.18
CA SER A 398 7.29 -10.70 6.35
C SER A 398 6.77 -11.13 4.98
N VAL A 399 6.92 -12.41 4.63
CA VAL A 399 6.49 -12.95 3.34
C VAL A 399 5.27 -13.84 3.57
N PHE A 400 4.10 -13.32 3.23
CA PHE A 400 2.83 -14.04 3.27
C PHE A 400 2.56 -14.74 1.92
N PRO A 401 1.97 -15.95 1.90
CA PRO A 401 1.84 -16.74 0.68
C PRO A 401 0.85 -16.19 -0.36
N GLU A 402 -0.14 -15.41 0.07
CA GLU A 402 -1.14 -14.80 -0.82
C GLU A 402 -0.91 -13.28 -1.00
N GLU A 403 0.27 -12.77 -0.62
CA GLU A 403 0.63 -11.37 -0.86
C GLU A 403 0.68 -11.09 -2.38
N LEU A 404 0.46 -9.83 -2.75
CA LEU A 404 0.48 -9.39 -4.15
C LEU A 404 1.90 -9.35 -4.71
N MET A 405 2.87 -9.01 -3.87
CA MET A 405 4.24 -8.76 -4.28
C MET A 405 5.24 -9.13 -3.17
N ALA A 406 6.13 -10.06 -3.51
CA ALA A 406 7.35 -10.33 -2.77
C ALA A 406 8.48 -10.67 -3.75
N PHE A 407 9.73 -10.35 -3.40
CA PHE A 407 10.89 -10.64 -4.25
C PHE A 407 11.86 -11.61 -3.55
N PRO A 408 12.50 -12.52 -4.29
CA PRO A 408 13.57 -13.34 -3.74
C PRO A 408 14.65 -12.47 -3.10
N LYS A 409 15.23 -12.90 -1.97
CA LYS A 409 16.29 -12.14 -1.26
C LYS A 409 17.47 -11.79 -2.19
N SER A 410 17.79 -12.66 -3.14
CA SER A 410 18.78 -12.46 -4.22
C SER A 410 18.49 -11.26 -5.15
N PHE A 411 17.28 -10.68 -5.11
CA PHE A 411 16.85 -9.50 -5.86
C PHE A 411 16.86 -8.24 -4.98
N VAL A 412 16.64 -8.42 -3.67
CA VAL A 412 16.47 -7.35 -2.67
C VAL A 412 17.76 -6.58 -2.39
N GLY A 413 18.92 -7.23 -2.45
CA GLY A 413 20.22 -6.65 -2.04
C GLY A 413 20.68 -5.41 -2.81
N HIS A 414 20.07 -5.09 -3.96
CA HIS A 414 20.33 -3.85 -4.70
C HIS A 414 19.54 -2.65 -4.17
N THR A 415 18.40 -2.90 -3.52
CA THR A 415 17.54 -1.86 -2.94
C THR A 415 17.79 -1.71 -1.45
N TYR A 416 18.06 -2.81 -0.75
CA TYR A 416 18.25 -2.84 0.71
C TYR A 416 19.62 -3.44 1.04
N HIS A 417 20.49 -2.63 1.63
CA HIS A 417 21.88 -3.01 1.91
C HIS A 417 22.05 -3.72 3.26
N ASP A 418 21.07 -3.64 4.16
CA ASP A 418 21.13 -4.18 5.52
C ASP A 418 19.86 -4.97 5.86
N VAL A 419 19.59 -6.04 5.11
CA VAL A 419 18.47 -6.96 5.40
C VAL A 419 18.86 -7.91 6.52
N VAL A 420 18.25 -7.73 7.69
CA VAL A 420 18.59 -8.46 8.93
C VAL A 420 17.58 -9.56 9.27
N PHE A 421 16.42 -9.54 8.63
CA PHE A 421 15.30 -10.43 8.95
C PHE A 421 14.44 -10.69 7.71
N ILE A 422 14.13 -11.96 7.43
CA ILE A 422 13.09 -12.34 6.49
C ILE A 422 12.40 -13.55 7.10
N GLU A 423 11.08 -13.48 7.24
CA GLU A 423 10.27 -14.60 7.70
C GLU A 423 9.26 -14.98 6.63
N GLN A 424 9.15 -16.29 6.37
CA GLN A 424 8.13 -16.87 5.51
C GLN A 424 6.99 -17.42 6.37
N HIS A 425 5.76 -17.01 6.07
CA HIS A 425 4.57 -17.40 6.84
C HIS A 425 3.80 -18.54 6.16
N PRO A 426 3.11 -19.39 6.94
CA PRO A 426 2.38 -20.54 6.38
C PRO A 426 1.03 -20.17 5.75
N ARG A 427 0.50 -18.98 6.03
CA ARG A 427 -0.83 -18.50 5.61
C ARG A 427 -0.93 -16.98 5.76
N GLY A 428 -1.95 -16.39 5.13
CA GLY A 428 -2.21 -14.96 5.10
C GLY A 428 -1.94 -14.36 3.72
N GLY A 429 -2.57 -13.23 3.43
CA GLY A 429 -2.35 -12.44 2.23
C GLY A 429 -1.94 -11.02 2.56
N HIS A 430 -2.50 -10.07 1.82
CA HIS A 430 -2.08 -8.67 1.81
C HIS A 430 -2.36 -7.92 3.12
N PHE A 431 -3.48 -8.19 3.80
CA PHE A 431 -3.91 -7.46 4.99
C PHE A 431 -3.40 -8.13 6.27
N ALA A 432 -2.09 -8.37 6.36
CA ALA A 432 -1.44 -9.21 7.37
C ALA A 432 -1.91 -8.92 8.82
N ALA A 433 -1.96 -7.65 9.23
CA ALA A 433 -2.40 -7.25 10.58
C ALA A 433 -3.88 -7.58 10.86
N PHE A 434 -4.69 -7.58 9.80
CA PHE A 434 -6.14 -7.76 9.90
C PHE A 434 -6.55 -9.23 9.75
N GLU A 435 -5.80 -10.00 8.97
CA GLU A 435 -5.98 -11.43 8.71
C GLU A 435 -5.32 -12.33 9.75
N GLU A 436 -4.06 -12.07 10.09
CA GLU A 436 -3.20 -12.93 10.90
C GLU A 436 -2.44 -12.12 11.96
N PRO A 437 -3.14 -11.41 12.87
CA PRO A 437 -2.53 -10.49 13.83
C PRO A 437 -1.46 -11.16 14.69
N GLU A 438 -1.65 -12.41 15.12
CA GLU A 438 -0.68 -13.13 15.95
C GLU A 438 0.60 -13.49 15.18
N LEU A 439 0.50 -13.78 13.88
CA LEU A 439 1.67 -14.07 13.06
C LEU A 439 2.51 -12.81 12.88
N LEU A 440 1.88 -11.70 12.50
CA LEU A 440 2.58 -10.43 12.31
C LEU A 440 3.13 -9.86 13.62
N GLU A 441 2.41 -9.97 14.73
CA GLU A 441 2.84 -9.48 16.04
C GLU A 441 4.14 -10.14 16.51
N ARG A 442 4.18 -11.48 16.44
CA ARG A 442 5.36 -12.27 16.76
C ARG A 442 6.52 -11.93 15.82
N ASP A 443 6.21 -11.70 14.55
CA ASP A 443 7.20 -11.37 13.53
C ASP A 443 7.89 -10.03 13.79
N VAL A 444 7.10 -8.98 14.08
CA VAL A 444 7.59 -7.65 14.45
C VAL A 444 8.49 -7.71 15.69
N ARG A 445 8.11 -8.49 16.71
CA ARG A 445 8.95 -8.69 17.91
C ARG A 445 10.29 -9.34 17.58
N ARG A 446 10.28 -10.40 16.77
CA ARG A 446 11.50 -11.09 16.35
C ARG A 446 12.40 -10.19 15.52
N PHE A 447 11.82 -9.39 14.63
CA PHE A 447 12.56 -8.39 13.87
C PHE A 447 13.25 -7.37 14.79
N VAL A 448 12.51 -6.75 15.72
CA VAL A 448 13.08 -5.78 16.66
C VAL A 448 14.18 -6.43 17.51
N ALA A 449 13.97 -7.64 18.01
CA ALA A 449 14.99 -8.38 18.75
C ALA A 449 16.26 -8.64 17.91
N ALA A 450 16.10 -8.98 16.63
CA ALA A 450 17.23 -9.20 15.71
C ALA A 450 18.03 -7.91 15.46
N VAL A 451 17.35 -6.77 15.26
CA VAL A 451 17.99 -5.45 15.11
C VAL A 451 18.79 -5.10 16.36
N GLU A 452 18.21 -5.31 17.54
CA GLU A 452 18.81 -4.95 18.82
C GLU A 452 20.01 -5.85 19.16
N ALA A 453 19.91 -7.16 18.88
CA ALA A 453 21.03 -8.08 19.03
C ALA A 453 22.21 -7.72 18.11
N ARG A 454 21.91 -7.34 16.86
CA ARG A 454 22.91 -6.84 15.89
C ARG A 454 23.59 -5.58 16.40
N ASN A 455 22.82 -4.61 16.88
CA ASN A 455 23.36 -3.34 17.38
C ASN A 455 24.24 -3.54 18.63
N ALA A 456 23.85 -4.45 19.53
CA ALA A 456 24.67 -4.81 20.70
C ALA A 456 25.98 -5.50 20.31
N SER A 457 25.97 -6.33 19.26
CA SER A 457 27.18 -7.01 18.76
C SER A 457 28.13 -6.06 18.02
N ALA A 458 27.61 -5.05 17.34
CA ALA A 458 28.40 -4.05 16.63
C ALA A 458 29.16 -3.08 17.57
N SER A 459 28.74 -2.98 18.84
CA SER A 459 29.42 -2.19 19.87
C SER A 459 30.59 -2.90 20.58
N GLY A 460 30.95 -4.13 20.20
CA GLY A 460 32.18 -4.79 20.66
C GLY A 460 33.45 -4.29 19.93
N PRO A 461 34.67 -4.60 20.42
CA PRO A 461 35.90 -4.26 19.72
C PRO A 461 35.86 -4.86 18.31
N LEU A 462 35.96 -4.02 17.28
CA LEU A 462 35.97 -4.46 15.90
C LEU A 462 37.16 -5.42 15.68
N PRO A 463 36.95 -6.67 15.23
CA PRO A 463 38.05 -7.46 14.69
C PRO A 463 38.59 -6.74 13.44
N PRO A 464 39.90 -6.79 13.18
CA PRO A 464 40.48 -6.09 12.04
C PRO A 464 39.80 -6.55 10.75
N PHE A 465 39.30 -5.56 10.00
CA PHE A 465 38.62 -5.73 8.73
C PHE A 465 39.53 -6.51 7.77
N ARG A 466 39.22 -7.80 7.54
CA ARG A 466 39.81 -8.54 6.42
C ARG A 466 39.01 -8.20 5.17
N SER A 467 39.53 -7.27 4.38
CA SER A 467 39.12 -7.13 2.98
C SER A 467 39.25 -8.49 2.31
N VAL A 468 38.14 -9.10 1.92
CA VAL A 468 38.18 -10.24 1.00
C VAL A 468 38.57 -9.66 -0.35
N ASP A 469 39.87 -9.69 -0.64
CA ASP A 469 40.40 -9.31 -1.95
C ASP A 469 39.92 -10.33 -2.98
N VAL A 470 38.82 -9.98 -3.66
CA VAL A 470 38.23 -10.76 -4.75
C VAL A 470 39.25 -10.95 -5.89
N GLY A 471 40.23 -10.06 -6.01
CA GLY A 471 41.34 -10.16 -6.96
C GLY A 471 42.22 -11.39 -6.71
N GLN A 472 42.49 -11.76 -5.46
CA GLN A 472 43.34 -12.90 -5.11
C GLN A 472 42.68 -14.26 -5.40
N LYS A 473 41.35 -14.36 -5.25
CA LYS A 473 40.60 -15.58 -5.60
C LYS A 473 40.51 -15.78 -7.12
N LEU A 474 40.34 -14.69 -7.88
CA LEU A 474 40.35 -14.74 -9.35
C LEU A 474 41.73 -15.06 -9.92
N TYR A 475 42.80 -14.55 -9.30
CA TYR A 475 44.18 -14.86 -9.72
C TYR A 475 44.55 -16.34 -9.52
N ARG A 476 44.10 -16.95 -8.41
CA ARG A 476 44.31 -18.39 -8.14
C ARG A 476 43.50 -19.31 -9.05
N ALA A 477 42.29 -18.89 -9.45
CA ALA A 477 41.47 -19.64 -10.40
C ALA A 477 42.06 -19.59 -11.83
N ALA A 478 42.67 -18.46 -12.23
CA ALA A 478 43.34 -18.32 -13.52
C ALA A 478 44.64 -19.12 -13.62
N ALA A 479 45.37 -19.28 -12.50
CA ALA A 479 46.60 -20.07 -12.45
C ALA A 479 46.38 -21.59 -12.55
N ALA A 480 45.15 -22.08 -12.37
CA ALA A 480 44.80 -23.51 -12.42
C ALA A 480 44.56 -24.04 -13.85
N PHE A 481 44.57 -23.19 -14.88
CA PHE A 481 44.28 -23.54 -16.28
C PHE A 481 45.43 -23.25 -17.26
N GLY A 482 46.68 -23.25 -16.79
CA GLY A 482 47.86 -23.20 -17.66
C GLY A 482 48.26 -24.60 -18.17
N PRO A 483 48.52 -24.80 -19.48
CA PRO A 483 48.86 -26.11 -20.02
C PRO A 483 50.27 -26.57 -19.59
N SER A 484 50.34 -27.82 -19.16
CA SER A 484 51.54 -28.57 -18.81
C SER A 484 52.40 -28.92 -20.03
N HIS A 485 53.70 -28.60 -19.99
CA HIS A 485 54.75 -29.27 -20.77
C HIS A 485 56.10 -29.27 -20.01
N PRO A 486 57.01 -30.22 -20.32
CA PRO A 486 57.88 -30.82 -19.31
C PRO A 486 59.31 -30.26 -19.27
N ALA A 487 59.93 -30.48 -18.11
CA ALA A 487 61.35 -30.56 -17.74
C ALA A 487 62.43 -29.96 -18.66
N GLY A 488 63.22 -29.03 -18.09
CA GLY A 488 64.62 -28.83 -18.46
C GLY A 488 65.15 -27.41 -18.20
N GLY A 489 66.18 -27.29 -17.36
CA GLY A 489 67.19 -26.22 -17.54
C GLY A 489 67.21 -25.08 -16.52
N GLN A 490 68.04 -25.28 -15.49
CA GLN A 490 68.97 -24.33 -14.87
C GLN A 490 68.49 -23.02 -14.18
N ARG A 491 68.99 -22.94 -12.95
CA ARG A 491 68.98 -21.91 -11.92
C ARG A 491 69.90 -20.73 -12.31
N PHE A 492 69.47 -19.48 -12.13
CA PHE A 492 70.35 -18.36 -11.80
C PHE A 492 69.54 -17.20 -11.15
N GLU A 493 69.85 -16.92 -9.89
CA GLU A 493 69.67 -15.61 -9.23
C GLU A 493 70.91 -14.75 -9.56
N PRO A 494 70.92 -13.39 -9.52
CA PRO A 494 70.49 -12.62 -8.32
C PRO A 494 69.99 -11.15 -8.49
N ARG A 495 69.28 -10.70 -7.43
CA ARG A 495 69.41 -9.43 -6.65
C ARG A 495 70.03 -8.19 -7.31
N ILE A 496 69.34 -7.02 -7.31
CA ILE A 496 69.80 -5.67 -6.85
C ILE A 496 68.57 -4.73 -6.66
N GLU A 497 68.43 -4.11 -5.47
CA GLU A 497 67.71 -2.82 -5.24
C GLU A 497 68.76 -1.68 -5.11
N PRO A 498 68.41 -0.40 -4.87
CA PRO A 498 67.69 0.55 -5.73
C PRO A 498 68.49 1.87 -5.88
N GLN A 499 68.32 2.67 -6.93
CA GLN A 499 68.81 4.07 -6.91
C GLN A 499 67.90 5.04 -7.65
N VAL A 500 67.54 6.11 -6.94
CA VAL A 500 67.00 7.37 -7.44
C VAL A 500 68.18 8.34 -7.58
N PRO A 501 68.20 9.22 -8.60
CA PRO A 501 68.37 10.64 -8.28
C PRO A 501 67.49 11.61 -9.09
N SER A 502 67.50 12.83 -8.58
CA SER A 502 66.64 14.01 -8.75
C SER A 502 66.91 14.92 -9.95
N HIS A 503 65.88 15.73 -10.31
CA HIS A 503 65.86 17.15 -10.78
C HIS A 503 66.81 17.57 -11.93
N ALA A 504 66.50 18.44 -12.89
CA ALA A 504 65.41 19.36 -13.21
C ALA A 504 65.70 19.94 -14.62
N SER A 505 64.70 20.45 -15.35
CA SER A 505 64.84 21.72 -16.11
C SER A 505 63.49 22.26 -16.57
N ILE A 506 63.37 23.58 -16.47
CA ILE A 506 62.21 24.43 -16.65
C ILE A 506 62.29 25.06 -18.05
N ARG A 507 61.16 25.18 -18.78
CA ARG A 507 60.66 26.47 -19.30
C ARG A 507 59.32 26.35 -20.05
N LYS A 508 58.45 27.31 -19.73
CA LYS A 508 57.18 27.70 -20.36
C LYS A 508 57.42 28.70 -21.50
N GLU A 509 56.54 28.72 -22.50
CA GLU A 509 55.81 29.89 -23.06
C GLU A 509 54.86 29.38 -24.17
N GLU A 510 53.54 29.36 -23.92
CA GLU A 510 52.50 30.37 -24.29
C GLU A 510 52.01 30.33 -25.75
N ALA A 511 50.72 30.01 -25.96
CA ALA A 511 49.84 30.63 -26.97
C ALA A 511 48.34 30.18 -26.85
N LYS A 512 47.51 31.12 -26.39
CA LYS A 512 46.08 31.46 -26.70
C LYS A 512 44.94 30.41 -26.85
N PRO A 513 43.69 30.81 -26.52
CA PRO A 513 42.59 29.89 -26.19
C PRO A 513 41.67 29.56 -27.39
N ALA A 514 41.13 28.34 -27.40
CA ALA A 514 40.07 27.94 -28.33
C ALA A 514 38.73 27.71 -27.59
N ALA A 515 37.74 28.49 -28.04
CA ALA A 515 36.28 28.37 -27.99
C ALA A 515 35.58 27.47 -26.93
N LYS A 516 34.68 28.11 -26.16
CA LYS A 516 33.63 27.46 -25.36
C LYS A 516 32.62 26.72 -26.26
N PRO A 517 32.12 25.53 -25.86
CA PRO A 517 30.93 24.95 -26.47
C PRO A 517 29.67 25.70 -26.04
N VAL A 518 28.82 25.97 -27.03
CA VAL A 518 27.54 26.67 -26.95
C VAL A 518 26.47 25.77 -26.31
N GLU A 519 25.75 26.30 -25.32
CA GLU A 519 24.54 25.66 -24.76
C GLU A 519 23.39 25.66 -25.80
N PRO A 520 22.64 24.55 -25.95
CA PRO A 520 21.45 24.55 -26.78
C PRO A 520 20.30 25.31 -26.10
N LYS A 521 19.81 26.36 -26.76
CA LYS A 521 18.58 27.08 -26.38
C LYS A 521 17.37 26.14 -26.41
N PRO A 522 16.40 26.30 -25.48
CA PRO A 522 15.17 25.52 -25.50
C PRO A 522 14.26 25.93 -26.66
N SER A 523 13.63 24.94 -27.29
CA SER A 523 12.66 25.10 -28.37
C SER A 523 11.41 25.88 -27.90
N PRO A 524 10.86 26.78 -28.73
CA PRO A 524 9.62 27.49 -28.40
C PRO A 524 8.40 26.55 -28.51
N PRO A 525 7.32 26.82 -27.76
CA PRO A 525 6.09 26.02 -27.83
C PRO A 525 5.37 26.22 -29.18
N PRO A 526 4.58 25.24 -29.64
CA PRO A 526 3.89 25.32 -30.92
C PRO A 526 2.82 26.43 -30.91
N ALA A 527 2.77 27.15 -32.02
CA ALA A 527 1.87 28.27 -32.28
C ALA A 527 0.38 27.88 -32.12
N GLN A 528 -0.33 28.63 -31.30
CA GLN A 528 -1.79 28.68 -31.33
C GLN A 528 -2.20 29.40 -32.62
N LYS A 529 -3.05 28.76 -33.43
CA LYS A 529 -3.74 29.43 -34.53
C LYS A 529 -4.68 30.48 -33.95
N GLU A 530 -4.48 31.72 -34.33
CA GLU A 530 -5.49 32.78 -34.26
C GLU A 530 -6.71 32.36 -35.09
N GLU A 531 -7.86 32.21 -34.44
CA GLU A 531 -9.16 32.31 -35.09
C GLU A 531 -9.88 33.55 -34.57
N ALA A 532 -10.49 34.25 -35.52
CA ALA A 532 -10.90 35.64 -35.45
C ALA A 532 -12.01 35.94 -34.41
N LYS A 533 -11.91 37.11 -33.79
CA LYS A 533 -13.02 37.78 -33.09
C LYS A 533 -14.16 38.11 -34.06
N PRO A 534 -15.43 38.05 -33.60
CA PRO A 534 -16.40 39.06 -33.97
C PRO A 534 -16.84 39.92 -32.77
N ALA A 535 -17.32 41.10 -33.14
CA ALA A 535 -17.57 42.30 -32.36
C ALA A 535 -18.49 42.16 -31.13
N ALA A 536 -18.24 43.04 -30.15
CA ALA A 536 -19.08 43.29 -28.98
C ALA A 536 -20.29 44.19 -29.29
N LYS A 537 -21.41 43.95 -28.57
CA LYS A 537 -22.47 44.92 -28.18
C LYS A 537 -23.29 44.34 -27.00
N PRO A 538 -24.03 45.15 -26.21
CA PRO A 538 -23.66 45.44 -24.82
C PRO A 538 -24.53 44.80 -23.72
N SER A 539 -23.89 44.67 -22.54
CA SER A 539 -24.40 44.81 -21.17
C SER A 539 -25.80 44.28 -20.79
N ALA A 540 -25.82 43.22 -19.99
CA ALA A 540 -26.88 42.94 -19.03
C ALA A 540 -26.24 42.75 -17.63
N LYS A 541 -26.76 43.49 -16.64
CA LYS A 541 -26.28 43.54 -15.25
C LYS A 541 -26.39 42.17 -14.55
N PRO A 542 -25.46 41.78 -13.65
CA PRO A 542 -25.69 40.66 -12.75
C PRO A 542 -26.65 41.05 -11.62
N VAL A 543 -27.61 40.19 -11.32
CA VAL A 543 -28.52 40.27 -10.17
C VAL A 543 -27.78 39.74 -8.93
N GLU A 544 -27.72 40.55 -7.87
CA GLU A 544 -27.20 40.15 -6.56
C GLU A 544 -28.11 39.12 -5.86
N PRO A 545 -27.55 38.12 -5.15
CA PRO A 545 -28.35 37.27 -4.27
C PRO A 545 -28.67 38.00 -2.95
N LYS A 546 -29.95 38.05 -2.58
CA LYS A 546 -30.45 38.62 -1.32
C LYS A 546 -29.92 37.85 -0.09
N PRO A 547 -29.63 38.53 1.05
CA PRO A 547 -29.24 37.89 2.29
C PRO A 547 -30.45 37.30 3.06
N SER A 548 -30.22 36.16 3.71
CA SER A 548 -31.17 35.51 4.63
C SER A 548 -31.41 36.35 5.91
N PRO A 549 -32.62 36.34 6.49
CA PRO A 549 -32.93 37.13 7.68
C PRO A 549 -32.35 36.53 8.98
N PRO A 550 -32.09 37.35 10.01
CA PRO A 550 -31.48 36.90 11.27
C PRO A 550 -32.49 36.22 12.22
N PRO A 551 -32.01 35.43 13.21
CA PRO A 551 -32.88 34.71 14.12
C PRO A 551 -33.47 35.62 15.20
N ILE A 552 -34.77 35.43 15.46
CA ILE A 552 -35.52 36.09 16.53
C ILE A 552 -35.29 35.32 17.84
N ARG A 553 -34.74 36.01 18.85
CA ARG A 553 -34.84 35.64 20.27
C ARG A 553 -36.27 35.93 20.75
N ASN A 554 -36.84 35.08 21.58
CA ASN A 554 -37.72 35.50 22.67
C ASN A 554 -37.76 34.48 23.81
N GLU A 555 -37.97 35.06 24.99
CA GLU A 555 -37.82 34.53 26.35
C GLU A 555 -38.97 33.63 26.83
N GLU A 556 -38.67 32.95 27.94
CA GLU A 556 -39.46 32.32 29.00
C GLU A 556 -41.00 32.40 28.99
N ALA A 557 -41.63 31.24 29.27
CA ALA A 557 -42.78 31.12 30.17
C ALA A 557 -42.94 29.68 30.70
N GLU A 558 -43.07 29.55 32.03
CA GLU A 558 -43.37 28.33 32.80
C GLU A 558 -44.82 27.80 32.62
N PRO A 559 -45.15 26.57 33.09
CA PRO A 559 -46.28 25.78 32.63
C PRO A 559 -47.50 25.80 33.57
N PRO A 560 -48.62 25.14 33.18
CA PRO A 560 -49.43 24.46 34.19
C PRO A 560 -49.87 23.01 33.84
N ALA A 561 -49.70 22.16 34.86
CA ALA A 561 -50.57 21.13 35.44
C ALA A 561 -51.47 20.19 34.60
N LYS A 562 -51.43 18.89 34.98
CA LYS A 562 -52.35 17.77 34.65
C LYS A 562 -53.76 17.96 35.27
N PRO A 563 -54.79 17.22 34.78
CA PRO A 563 -55.20 15.92 35.41
C PRO A 563 -55.65 14.85 34.37
N ALA A 564 -55.27 13.57 34.46
CA ALA A 564 -55.86 12.42 35.19
C ALA A 564 -57.01 11.63 34.49
N ALA A 565 -56.81 10.30 34.46
CA ALA A 565 -57.76 9.17 34.42
C ALA A 565 -58.45 8.67 33.11
N LYS A 566 -58.30 7.36 32.87
CA LYS A 566 -58.97 6.39 31.94
C LYS A 566 -60.43 6.09 32.40
N PRO A 567 -61.27 5.14 31.83
CA PRO A 567 -61.04 4.12 30.77
C PRO A 567 -62.20 3.83 29.76
N ALA A 568 -61.92 2.93 28.80
CA ALA A 568 -62.75 1.78 28.35
C ALA A 568 -63.33 1.73 26.91
N ALA A 569 -63.22 0.51 26.36
CA ALA A 569 -64.13 -0.21 25.45
C ALA A 569 -64.00 -0.08 23.91
N ARG A 570 -63.43 -1.15 23.33
CA ARG A 570 -63.88 -1.97 22.17
C ARG A 570 -64.95 -1.36 21.23
N GLN A 571 -64.67 -1.39 19.92
CA GLN A 571 -65.34 -2.30 18.98
C GLN A 571 -64.68 -2.29 17.59
N ALA A 572 -64.74 -3.45 16.95
CA ALA A 572 -64.24 -3.75 15.63
C ALA A 572 -65.36 -3.58 14.59
N THR A 573 -65.03 -3.10 13.38
CA THR A 573 -65.74 -3.47 12.15
C THR A 573 -64.80 -3.42 10.94
N LYS A 574 -64.95 -4.45 10.10
CA LYS A 574 -64.15 -4.85 8.93
C LYS A 574 -64.69 -4.18 7.62
N PRO A 575 -64.15 -4.50 6.42
CA PRO A 575 -63.84 -3.53 5.35
C PRO A 575 -64.92 -3.41 4.27
N VAL A 576 -64.75 -2.40 3.39
CA VAL A 576 -65.51 -2.26 2.14
C VAL A 576 -64.56 -2.13 0.94
N LYS A 577 -64.55 -3.16 0.10
CA LYS A 577 -64.48 -3.06 -1.38
C LYS A 577 -65.75 -3.76 -1.88
N PRO A 578 -66.42 -3.27 -2.93
CA PRO A 578 -66.27 -3.97 -4.21
C PRO A 578 -66.53 -3.11 -5.47
N LYS A 579 -65.87 -3.42 -6.59
CA LYS A 579 -66.49 -4.10 -7.74
C LYS A 579 -65.59 -4.11 -8.97
N VAL A 580 -65.60 -5.28 -9.58
CA VAL A 580 -65.05 -5.69 -10.87
C VAL A 580 -66.05 -5.33 -11.97
N SER A 581 -65.57 -4.99 -13.18
CA SER A 581 -66.28 -5.34 -14.42
C SER A 581 -65.33 -5.97 -15.43
N THR A 582 -65.75 -7.14 -15.88
CA THR A 582 -65.20 -8.02 -16.90
C THR A 582 -65.54 -7.59 -18.32
N SER A 583 -64.67 -7.89 -19.29
CA SER A 583 -65.12 -8.50 -20.55
C SER A 583 -63.99 -9.29 -21.21
N ARG A 584 -64.41 -10.43 -21.78
CA ARG A 584 -63.72 -11.67 -22.16
C ARG A 584 -63.59 -11.77 -23.69
N LYS A 585 -62.58 -12.49 -24.20
CA LYS A 585 -62.60 -13.45 -25.34
C LYS A 585 -61.16 -13.96 -25.58
N GLU A 586 -60.80 -15.17 -25.15
CA GLU A 586 -60.96 -16.49 -25.81
C GLU A 586 -60.16 -16.68 -27.10
N GLU A 587 -59.07 -17.46 -27.02
CA GLU A 587 -58.79 -18.60 -27.91
C GLU A 587 -57.67 -19.51 -27.34
N LYS A 588 -57.93 -20.82 -27.38
CA LYS A 588 -57.08 -22.02 -27.15
C LYS A 588 -57.69 -23.11 -28.07
N PRO A 589 -57.05 -24.25 -28.42
CA PRO A 589 -56.16 -25.05 -27.54
C PRO A 589 -55.05 -25.92 -28.21
N ALA A 590 -54.30 -26.61 -27.32
CA ALA A 590 -53.63 -27.93 -27.47
C ALA A 590 -52.41 -28.02 -28.43
N VAL A 591 -51.31 -28.71 -28.11
CA VAL A 591 -51.19 -30.15 -27.83
C VAL A 591 -49.93 -30.46 -27.00
N GLU A 592 -50.07 -31.34 -26.01
CA GLU A 592 -49.03 -32.22 -25.44
C GLU A 592 -49.68 -33.62 -25.33
N PRO A 593 -48.98 -34.74 -25.61
CA PRO A 593 -48.36 -35.53 -24.51
C PRO A 593 -47.08 -36.27 -25.00
N LYS A 594 -46.25 -37.05 -24.27
CA LYS A 594 -46.44 -37.96 -23.13
C LYS A 594 -45.04 -38.51 -22.71
N ALA A 595 -44.94 -38.95 -21.46
CA ALA A 595 -43.78 -39.60 -20.84
C ALA A 595 -43.48 -41.04 -21.34
N ALA A 596 -42.23 -41.48 -21.21
CA ALA A 596 -41.86 -42.90 -21.06
C ALA A 596 -40.43 -43.11 -20.48
N GLN A 597 -40.36 -43.79 -19.33
CA GLN A 597 -39.31 -44.72 -18.86
C GLN A 597 -40.09 -45.95 -18.30
N PRO A 598 -39.49 -47.12 -17.94
CA PRO A 598 -38.09 -47.59 -17.99
C PRO A 598 -37.95 -49.03 -18.59
N LYS A 599 -36.73 -49.56 -18.77
CA LYS A 599 -36.44 -51.02 -18.65
C LYS A 599 -35.01 -51.33 -18.19
N GLN A 600 -34.95 -52.30 -17.27
CA GLN A 600 -33.79 -52.98 -16.66
C GLN A 600 -33.25 -54.13 -17.53
N GLY A 601 -32.05 -54.62 -17.18
CA GLY A 601 -31.52 -55.97 -17.45
C GLY A 601 -29.98 -55.99 -17.46
N SER A 602 -29.30 -56.22 -16.32
CA SER A 602 -28.69 -57.51 -15.88
C SER A 602 -27.39 -57.87 -16.61
N ALA A 603 -26.28 -58.38 -16.05
CA ALA A 603 -25.81 -58.76 -14.71
C ALA A 603 -24.25 -58.88 -14.82
N GLY A 604 -23.41 -58.34 -13.92
CA GLY A 604 -22.74 -59.05 -12.80
C GLY A 604 -21.35 -59.64 -13.17
N PRO A 605 -20.46 -60.02 -12.22
CA PRO A 605 -20.12 -59.39 -10.93
C PRO A 605 -18.60 -59.48 -10.54
N GLN A 606 -18.26 -59.01 -9.31
CA GLN A 606 -17.07 -59.34 -8.46
C GLN A 606 -15.72 -58.70 -8.85
N SER A 607 -14.85 -58.17 -7.97
CA SER A 607 -14.66 -58.30 -6.52
C SER A 607 -13.77 -57.14 -6.00
N ALA A 608 -13.86 -56.84 -4.71
CA ALA A 608 -12.88 -56.11 -3.90
C ALA A 608 -12.53 -57.01 -2.69
N PRO A 609 -11.57 -56.70 -1.78
CA PRO A 609 -10.43 -55.75 -1.74
C PRO A 609 -9.15 -56.48 -1.19
N PRO A 610 -8.30 -55.96 -0.27
CA PRO A 610 -7.47 -54.73 -0.19
C PRO A 610 -5.95 -55.04 -0.03
N ARG A 611 -5.05 -54.04 -0.04
CA ARG A 611 -4.05 -53.80 1.05
C ARG A 611 -3.09 -52.63 0.80
N LYS A 612 -2.74 -52.02 1.94
CA LYS A 612 -1.70 -51.05 2.26
C LYS A 612 -0.32 -51.36 1.65
N ALA A 613 0.41 -50.31 1.27
CA ALA A 613 1.76 -49.98 1.73
C ALA A 613 2.00 -48.50 1.47
#